data_AF-A0A7C3DWH1-F1
#
_entry.id   AF-A0A7C3DWH1-F1
#
_cell.length_a   1.000
_cell.length_b   1.000
_cell.length_c   1.000
_cell.angle_alpha   90.00
_cell.angle_beta   90.00
_cell.angle_gamma   90.00
#
_symmetry.space_group_name_H-M   'P 1'
#
loop_
_entity.id
_entity.type
_entity.pdbx_description
1 polymer ?
#
loop_
_entity_poly.entity_id
_entity_poly.type
_entity_poly.pdbx_seq_one_letter_code
_entity_poly.pdbx_strand_id
1 'polypeptide(L)'
;MVPSGPYKNTPTRLTTHLGARGSPRWGPIRNPAKSLEEIMKSQWLLWLAWLGTVPVFGQGQIGFVNRSQVAGIDAPVFDVDCVTRLAGAAYLAQVYAGLAPDSLRPVGIIQPFRTGTAAGYIPGIVITVPGALGGTVVYAQLRAWEARAGRSYEAAVAAGGKYGFSNIVPIVAVMAPGTPNDPVGLQSFCLVPEPSAGALLALGGGFWLLVTRGQSPKWRNP
;
A
#
# COMPACT_ATOMS: atom_id res chain seq x y z
N MET A 1 -53.24 29.29 26.60
CA MET A 1 -54.51 30.06 26.68
C MET A 1 -54.52 31.05 25.51
N VAL A 2 -55.50 30.87 24.62
CA VAL A 2 -55.93 31.64 23.42
C VAL A 2 -56.43 33.05 23.88
N PRO A 3 -56.64 34.15 23.08
CA PRO A 3 -56.97 34.34 21.63
C PRO A 3 -56.17 35.45 20.90
N SER A 4 -56.12 35.67 19.58
CA SER A 4 -57.02 35.63 18.40
C SER A 4 -57.52 37.01 17.92
N GLY A 5 -57.18 37.37 16.68
CA GLY A 5 -57.99 38.21 15.76
C GLY A 5 -57.39 39.55 15.30
N PRO A 6 -57.85 40.17 14.18
CA PRO A 6 -58.59 39.59 13.04
C PRO A 6 -58.09 40.05 11.64
N TYR A 7 -58.58 39.32 10.63
CA TYR A 7 -58.52 39.59 9.18
C TYR A 7 -59.69 40.51 8.77
N LYS A 8 -59.49 41.52 7.88
CA LYS A 8 -60.55 42.15 7.05
C LYS A 8 -60.02 42.76 5.73
N ASN A 9 -60.28 42.04 4.63
CA ASN A 9 -60.98 42.43 3.38
C ASN A 9 -60.61 43.72 2.60
N THR A 10 -60.17 43.52 1.36
CA THR A 10 -60.22 44.41 0.15
C THR A 10 -61.69 44.77 -0.21
N PRO A 11 -62.03 45.80 -1.04
CA PRO A 11 -61.76 45.77 -2.51
C PRO A 11 -61.74 47.13 -3.30
N THR A 12 -61.39 47.04 -4.61
CA THR A 12 -61.99 47.77 -5.76
C THR A 12 -61.37 49.05 -6.37
N ARG A 13 -61.00 48.88 -7.66
CA ARG A 13 -60.96 49.74 -8.89
C ARG A 13 -60.21 51.09 -8.92
N LEU A 14 -59.27 51.31 -9.86
CA LEU A 14 -59.36 51.55 -11.33
C LEU A 14 -59.71 53.01 -11.66
N THR A 15 -58.69 53.81 -12.00
CA THR A 15 -58.87 55.01 -12.82
C THR A 15 -57.73 55.12 -13.83
N THR A 16 -58.13 55.04 -15.10
CA THR A 16 -57.36 55.21 -16.32
C THR A 16 -57.11 56.70 -16.58
N HIS A 17 -55.90 57.09 -17.01
CA HIS A 17 -55.74 58.28 -17.85
C HIS A 17 -54.82 58.00 -19.04
N LEU A 18 -55.50 58.01 -20.19
CA LEU A 18 -55.12 58.06 -21.59
C LEU A 18 -54.06 59.14 -21.89
N GLY A 19 -53.07 58.86 -22.76
CA GLY A 19 -52.11 59.91 -23.16
C GLY A 19 -50.97 59.55 -24.12
N ALA A 20 -51.31 59.11 -25.33
CA ALA A 20 -50.65 59.40 -26.62
C ALA A 20 -49.13 59.16 -26.88
N ARG A 21 -48.90 58.45 -27.99
CA ARG A 21 -47.87 58.64 -29.04
C ARG A 21 -46.40 58.31 -28.71
N GLY A 22 -45.97 57.15 -29.22
CA GLY A 22 -44.60 56.85 -29.60
C GLY A 22 -44.52 55.40 -30.07
N SER A 23 -44.49 55.16 -31.39
CA SER A 23 -44.33 53.83 -31.97
C SER A 23 -42.91 53.30 -31.73
N PRO A 24 -42.70 52.18 -31.01
CA PRO A 24 -41.38 51.58 -30.92
C PRO A 24 -41.12 50.77 -32.19
N ARG A 25 -40.16 51.26 -32.98
CA ARG A 25 -39.51 50.56 -34.08
C ARG A 25 -38.92 49.25 -33.54
N TRP A 26 -39.46 48.10 -33.97
CA TRP A 26 -38.91 46.78 -33.64
C TRP A 26 -37.50 46.64 -34.23
N GLY A 27 -36.48 46.84 -33.39
CA GLY A 27 -35.13 46.36 -33.64
C GLY A 27 -35.01 44.91 -33.13
N PRO A 28 -34.27 44.03 -33.82
CA PRO A 28 -34.15 42.64 -33.39
C PRO A 28 -33.48 42.56 -32.00
N ILE A 29 -34.13 41.83 -31.09
CA ILE A 29 -33.62 41.45 -29.79
C ILE A 29 -32.35 40.62 -30.01
N ARG A 30 -31.17 41.21 -29.77
CA ARG A 30 -29.94 40.42 -29.65
C ARG A 30 -30.05 39.64 -28.34
N ASN A 31 -30.36 38.35 -28.42
CA ASN A 31 -30.13 37.43 -27.31
C ASN A 31 -28.64 37.48 -26.94
N PRO A 32 -28.25 37.75 -25.68
CA PRO A 32 -26.89 37.57 -25.24
C PRO A 32 -26.66 36.08 -25.01
N ALA A 33 -26.57 35.31 -26.10
CA ALA A 33 -26.05 33.96 -26.01
C ALA A 33 -24.60 34.11 -25.53
N LYS A 34 -24.33 33.68 -24.28
CA LYS A 34 -22.97 33.63 -23.75
C LYS A 34 -22.08 32.89 -24.75
N SER A 35 -20.89 33.44 -25.01
CA SER A 35 -20.00 32.84 -26.01
C SER A 35 -19.63 31.42 -25.58
N LEU A 36 -19.32 30.58 -26.56
CA LEU A 36 -18.93 29.19 -26.29
C LEU A 36 -17.69 29.11 -25.37
N GLU A 37 -16.85 30.15 -25.35
CA GLU A 37 -15.73 30.24 -24.42
C GLU A 37 -16.15 30.43 -22.97
N GLU A 38 -17.17 31.26 -22.71
CA GLU A 38 -17.77 31.46 -21.39
C GLU A 38 -18.49 30.19 -20.91
N ILE A 39 -19.15 29.48 -21.83
CA ILE A 39 -19.81 28.20 -21.55
C ILE A 39 -18.77 27.12 -21.24
N MET A 40 -17.67 27.06 -21.99
CA MET A 40 -16.58 26.10 -21.78
C MET A 40 -15.80 26.39 -20.48
N LYS A 41 -15.60 27.67 -20.14
CA LYS A 41 -15.02 28.14 -18.86
C LYS A 41 -15.97 28.01 -17.65
N SER A 42 -17.25 27.76 -17.86
CA SER A 42 -18.21 27.42 -16.80
C SER A 42 -18.29 25.90 -16.59
N GLN A 43 -18.12 25.13 -17.67
CA GLN A 43 -18.17 23.67 -17.66
C GLN A 43 -16.90 23.04 -17.08
N TRP A 44 -15.69 23.59 -17.29
CA TRP A 44 -14.46 23.00 -16.71
C TRP A 44 -14.45 22.98 -15.17
N LEU A 45 -15.11 23.96 -14.52
CA LEU A 45 -15.24 23.99 -13.06
C LEU A 45 -16.16 22.88 -12.53
N LEU A 46 -17.17 22.47 -13.31
CA LEU A 46 -18.08 21.39 -12.94
C LEU A 46 -17.47 20.00 -13.16
N TRP A 47 -16.54 19.84 -14.10
CA TRP A 47 -15.79 18.59 -14.29
C TRP A 47 -14.70 18.37 -13.22
N LEU A 48 -14.17 19.44 -12.61
CA LEU A 48 -13.21 19.36 -11.50
C LEU A 48 -13.85 18.98 -10.14
N ALA A 49 -15.18 19.09 -10.02
CA ALA A 49 -15.91 18.77 -8.79
C ALA A 49 -16.28 17.28 -8.64
N TRP A 50 -15.94 16.44 -9.62
CA TRP A 50 -16.00 14.97 -9.53
C TRP A 50 -14.68 14.37 -9.02
N LEU A 51 -13.96 15.09 -8.15
CA LEU A 51 -13.05 14.45 -7.21
C LEU A 51 -13.92 13.69 -6.20
N GLY A 52 -14.31 12.47 -6.58
CA GLY A 52 -14.99 11.55 -5.70
C GLY A 52 -14.25 11.52 -4.37
N THR A 53 -14.97 11.82 -3.30
CA THR A 53 -14.54 11.49 -1.95
C THR A 53 -14.35 9.99 -1.93
N VAL A 54 -13.10 9.54 -2.07
CA VAL A 54 -12.77 8.13 -1.86
C VAL A 54 -13.22 7.85 -0.43
N PRO A 55 -14.13 6.90 -0.19
CA PRO A 55 -14.51 6.59 1.16
C PRO A 55 -13.22 6.15 1.87
N VAL A 56 -12.88 6.82 2.98
CA VAL A 56 -11.97 6.27 3.98
C VAL A 56 -12.73 5.10 4.59
N PHE A 57 -12.82 3.98 3.87
CA PHE A 57 -13.12 2.72 4.50
C PHE A 57 -11.97 2.48 5.47
N GLY A 58 -12.28 2.37 6.77
CA GLY A 58 -11.26 2.09 7.76
C GLY A 58 -10.54 0.80 7.36
N GLN A 59 -9.27 0.94 7.00
CA GLN A 59 -8.47 -0.15 6.49
C GLN A 59 -8.13 -1.10 7.64
N GLY A 60 -8.07 -2.39 7.32
CA GLY A 60 -7.64 -3.42 8.26
C GLY A 60 -6.22 -3.18 8.74
N GLN A 61 -6.03 -3.26 10.05
CA GLN A 61 -4.76 -3.12 10.74
C GLN A 61 -4.33 -4.44 11.36
N ILE A 62 -3.02 -4.68 11.38
CA ILE A 62 -2.38 -5.78 12.08
C ILE A 62 -1.27 -5.24 12.98
N GLY A 63 -1.00 -5.94 14.08
CA GLY A 63 0.21 -5.77 14.85
C GLY A 63 1.31 -6.60 14.20
N PHE A 64 2.53 -6.10 14.18
CA PHE A 64 3.68 -6.89 13.79
C PHE A 64 4.81 -6.73 14.79
N VAL A 65 5.20 -7.86 15.36
CA VAL A 65 6.18 -7.98 16.43
C VAL A 65 6.72 -9.40 16.37
N ASN A 66 8.04 -9.55 16.48
CA ASN A 66 8.69 -10.87 16.53
C ASN A 66 9.10 -11.32 17.94
N ARG A 67 8.59 -10.63 18.97
CA ARG A 67 8.66 -11.02 20.38
C ARG A 67 7.45 -10.50 21.16
N SER A 68 6.54 -11.37 21.54
CA SER A 68 5.36 -11.06 22.34
C SER A 68 5.15 -12.19 23.35
N GLN A 69 5.44 -11.92 24.63
CA GLN A 69 5.27 -12.93 25.68
C GLN A 69 3.79 -13.31 25.87
N VAL A 70 2.89 -12.34 25.65
CA VAL A 70 1.44 -12.55 25.76
C VAL A 70 0.92 -13.45 24.64
N ALA A 71 1.42 -13.26 23.40
CA ALA A 71 1.02 -14.08 22.25
C ALA A 71 1.89 -15.34 22.06
N GLY A 72 2.85 -15.61 22.95
CA GLY A 72 3.76 -16.75 22.85
C GLY A 72 4.74 -16.67 21.66
N ILE A 73 5.04 -15.46 21.19
CA ILE A 73 5.94 -15.23 20.05
C ILE A 73 7.35 -14.97 20.56
N ASP A 74 8.30 -15.82 20.15
CA ASP A 74 9.74 -15.61 20.32
C ASP A 74 10.46 -16.03 19.03
N ALA A 75 10.61 -15.09 18.10
CA ALA A 75 11.15 -15.33 16.77
C ALA A 75 12.33 -14.39 16.46
N PRO A 76 13.48 -14.52 17.16
CA PRO A 76 14.67 -13.74 16.85
C PRO A 76 15.17 -14.03 15.42
N VAL A 77 15.75 -13.00 14.79
CA VAL A 77 16.43 -13.10 13.50
C VAL A 77 17.94 -13.17 13.71
N PHE A 78 18.59 -14.07 12.97
CA PHE A 78 20.01 -14.36 13.09
C PHE A 78 20.79 -13.97 11.83
N ASP A 79 22.10 -13.80 11.97
CA ASP A 79 23.06 -13.66 10.87
C ASP A 79 23.26 -15.03 10.19
N VAL A 80 24.16 -15.08 9.20
CA VAL A 80 24.44 -16.24 8.34
C VAL A 80 24.95 -17.48 9.08
N ASP A 81 25.38 -17.33 10.33
CA ASP A 81 25.78 -18.44 11.19
C ASP A 81 24.60 -19.10 11.93
N CYS A 82 23.38 -18.54 11.80
CA CYS A 82 22.17 -18.96 12.49
C CYS A 82 22.29 -19.00 14.04
N VAL A 83 23.27 -18.27 14.60
CA VAL A 83 23.52 -18.19 16.05
C VAL A 83 23.60 -16.73 16.52
N THR A 84 24.27 -15.87 15.74
CA THR A 84 24.45 -14.46 16.09
C THR A 84 23.17 -13.69 15.78
N ARG A 85 22.54 -13.10 16.81
CA ARG A 85 21.33 -12.30 16.62
C ARG A 85 21.65 -10.97 15.94
N LEU A 86 20.83 -10.57 14.96
CA LEU A 86 21.00 -9.29 14.25
C LEU A 86 20.82 -8.11 15.21
N ALA A 87 21.71 -7.12 15.14
CA ALA A 87 21.68 -6.01 16.08
C ALA A 87 21.88 -4.65 15.39
N GLY A 88 21.10 -3.67 15.84
CA GLY A 88 21.26 -2.27 15.46
C GLY A 88 20.96 -1.96 13.99
N ALA A 89 21.50 -0.84 13.54
CA ALA A 89 21.23 -0.27 12.21
C ALA A 89 22.06 -0.89 11.07
N ALA A 90 22.96 -1.84 11.37
CA ALA A 90 23.69 -2.59 10.35
C ALA A 90 22.76 -3.53 9.55
N TYR A 91 21.60 -3.86 10.14
CA TYR A 91 20.59 -4.71 9.55
C TYR A 91 19.24 -4.01 9.59
N LEU A 92 18.47 -4.17 8.54
CA LEU A 92 17.14 -3.58 8.39
C LEU A 92 16.13 -4.70 8.20
N ALA A 93 14.89 -4.42 8.60
CA ALA A 93 13.77 -5.29 8.35
C ALA A 93 12.53 -4.50 7.94
N GLN A 94 11.68 -5.14 7.15
CA GLN A 94 10.40 -4.60 6.72
C GLN A 94 9.38 -5.72 6.63
N VAL A 95 8.13 -5.39 6.95
CA VAL A 95 7.02 -6.33 6.84
C VAL A 95 6.48 -6.27 5.42
N TYR A 96 6.21 -7.45 4.87
CA TYR A 96 5.53 -7.62 3.60
C TYR A 96 4.17 -8.20 3.90
N ALA A 97 3.09 -7.59 3.40
CA ALA A 97 1.74 -8.04 3.64
C ALA A 97 0.86 -7.98 2.39
N GLY A 98 -0.20 -8.78 2.37
CA GLY A 98 -1.16 -8.84 1.28
C GLY A 98 -2.42 -9.63 1.65
N LEU A 99 -3.41 -9.58 0.75
CA LEU A 99 -4.66 -10.34 0.90
C LEU A 99 -4.49 -11.82 0.51
N ALA A 100 -3.43 -12.15 -0.22
CA ALA A 100 -3.04 -13.50 -0.59
C ALA A 100 -1.54 -13.73 -0.28
N PRO A 101 -1.13 -14.98 0.01
CA PRO A 101 0.24 -15.30 0.40
C PRO A 101 1.26 -15.08 -0.74
N ASP A 102 0.83 -15.10 -1.99
CA ASP A 102 1.65 -14.87 -3.18
C ASP A 102 1.64 -13.40 -3.65
N SER A 103 0.85 -12.54 -3.02
CA SER A 103 0.67 -11.14 -3.40
C SER A 103 1.25 -10.15 -2.38
N LEU A 104 2.26 -10.54 -1.62
CA LEU A 104 2.82 -9.72 -0.54
C LEU A 104 3.60 -8.52 -1.09
N ARG A 105 3.34 -7.35 -0.52
CA ARG A 105 4.01 -6.08 -0.86
C ARG A 105 4.63 -5.45 0.39
N PRO A 106 5.71 -4.65 0.24
CA PRO A 106 6.27 -3.95 1.39
C PRO A 106 5.22 -3.02 2.01
N VAL A 107 5.06 -3.12 3.32
CA VAL A 107 4.13 -2.31 4.12
C VAL A 107 4.81 -1.79 5.37
N GLY A 108 4.35 -0.64 5.86
CA GLY A 108 4.95 0.01 7.02
C GLY A 108 6.36 0.55 6.75
N ILE A 109 6.99 1.01 7.83
CA ILE A 109 8.34 1.59 7.78
C ILE A 109 9.41 0.50 7.83
N ILE A 110 10.58 0.79 7.25
CA ILE A 110 11.78 -0.02 7.42
C ILE A 110 12.34 0.27 8.82
N GLN A 111 12.68 -0.78 9.56
CA GLN A 111 13.15 -0.66 10.94
C GLN A 111 14.51 -1.32 11.14
N PRO A 112 15.40 -0.70 11.93
CA PRO A 112 16.60 -1.38 12.41
C PRO A 112 16.24 -2.40 13.50
N PHE A 113 17.15 -3.33 13.75
CA PHE A 113 17.02 -4.25 14.88
C PHE A 113 17.35 -3.55 16.20
N ARG A 114 16.73 -4.03 17.29
CA ARG A 114 17.13 -3.66 18.65
C ARG A 114 18.54 -4.17 18.94
N THR A 115 19.12 -3.72 20.04
CA THR A 115 20.49 -4.04 20.47
C THR A 115 20.51 -4.75 21.83
N GLY A 116 21.69 -5.23 22.25
CA GLY A 116 21.88 -5.88 23.54
C GLY A 116 21.06 -7.17 23.67
N THR A 117 20.44 -7.37 24.82
CA THR A 117 19.60 -8.56 25.10
C THR A 117 18.36 -8.66 24.21
N ALA A 118 18.00 -7.57 23.52
CA ALA A 118 16.91 -7.52 22.56
C ALA A 118 17.38 -7.62 21.10
N ALA A 119 18.66 -7.91 20.84
CA ALA A 119 19.11 -8.24 19.50
C ALA A 119 18.26 -9.38 18.89
N GLY A 120 18.08 -9.33 17.57
CA GLY A 120 17.24 -10.23 16.79
C GLY A 120 15.78 -9.82 16.74
N TYR A 121 15.37 -8.79 17.49
CA TYR A 121 13.98 -8.30 17.52
C TYR A 121 13.83 -6.90 16.94
N ILE A 122 12.71 -6.66 16.26
CA ILE A 122 12.32 -5.33 15.79
C ILE A 122 11.41 -4.64 16.83
N PRO A 123 11.33 -3.31 16.85
CA PRO A 123 10.25 -2.61 17.54
C PRO A 123 8.89 -3.08 17.04
N GLY A 124 7.92 -3.30 17.94
CA GLY A 124 6.56 -3.65 17.54
C GLY A 124 5.90 -2.49 16.80
N ILE A 125 5.16 -2.78 15.74
CA ILE A 125 4.50 -1.77 14.90
C ILE A 125 3.07 -2.16 14.57
N VAL A 126 2.20 -1.16 14.41
CA VAL A 126 0.88 -1.33 13.82
C VAL A 126 0.98 -1.00 12.34
N ILE A 127 0.45 -1.89 11.50
CA ILE A 127 0.52 -1.79 10.06
C ILE A 127 -0.89 -1.78 9.50
N THR A 128 -1.18 -0.77 8.70
CA THR A 128 -2.38 -0.75 7.88
C THR A 128 -2.12 -1.52 6.59
N VAL A 129 -2.95 -2.52 6.30
CA VAL A 129 -2.80 -3.36 5.09
C VAL A 129 -3.71 -2.80 3.99
N PRO A 130 -3.16 -2.33 2.85
CA PRO A 130 -3.96 -1.79 1.77
C PRO A 130 -5.00 -2.79 1.25
N GLY A 131 -6.27 -2.37 1.18
CA GLY A 131 -7.37 -3.20 0.70
C GLY A 131 -7.91 -4.22 1.71
N ALA A 132 -7.30 -4.35 2.89
CA ALA A 132 -7.84 -5.20 3.95
C ALA A 132 -9.02 -4.51 4.64
N LEU A 133 -10.00 -5.31 5.05
CA LEU A 133 -11.10 -4.88 5.92
C LEU A 133 -10.97 -5.56 7.28
N GLY A 134 -11.62 -5.00 8.30
CA GLY A 134 -11.74 -5.66 9.59
C GLY A 134 -12.37 -7.05 9.46
N GLY A 135 -11.84 -8.03 10.19
CA GLY A 135 -12.30 -9.42 10.17
C GLY A 135 -11.76 -10.26 9.01
N THR A 136 -11.05 -9.66 8.04
CA THR A 136 -10.42 -10.41 6.94
C THR A 136 -9.07 -10.98 7.35
N VAL A 137 -8.75 -12.18 6.86
CA VAL A 137 -7.40 -12.75 6.99
C VAL A 137 -6.48 -12.08 5.98
N VAL A 138 -5.38 -11.53 6.48
CA VAL A 138 -4.26 -11.04 5.68
C VAL A 138 -3.04 -11.93 5.94
N TYR A 139 -2.09 -11.88 5.04
CA TYR A 139 -0.85 -12.65 5.14
C TYR A 139 0.31 -11.69 5.33
N ALA A 140 1.21 -11.99 6.26
CA ALA A 140 2.37 -11.16 6.56
C ALA A 140 3.67 -11.99 6.63
N GLN A 141 4.78 -11.37 6.26
CA GLN A 141 6.12 -11.95 6.30
C GLN A 141 7.12 -10.88 6.72
N LEU A 142 8.02 -11.22 7.64
CA LEU A 142 9.16 -10.35 7.96
C LEU A 142 10.30 -10.63 6.98
N ARG A 143 10.82 -9.58 6.35
CA ARG A 143 12.02 -9.67 5.51
C ARG A 143 13.13 -8.84 6.13
N ALA A 144 14.33 -9.38 6.17
CA ALA A 144 15.50 -8.72 6.75
C ALA A 144 16.69 -8.77 5.80
N TRP A 145 17.54 -7.75 5.86
CA TRP A 145 18.72 -7.63 5.01
C TRP A 145 19.81 -6.77 5.64
N GLU A 146 21.00 -6.84 5.06
CA GLU A 146 22.13 -5.99 5.44
C GLU A 146 21.96 -4.55 4.91
N ALA A 147 21.99 -3.56 5.81
CA ALA A 147 21.66 -2.18 5.49
C ALA A 147 22.53 -1.56 4.40
N ARG A 148 23.82 -1.94 4.35
CA ARG A 148 24.78 -1.43 3.34
C ARG A 148 24.50 -1.94 1.94
N ALA A 149 23.78 -3.05 1.79
CA ALA A 149 23.52 -3.66 0.49
C ALA A 149 22.38 -2.96 -0.26
N GLY A 150 21.43 -2.34 0.45
CA GLY A 150 20.32 -1.67 -0.21
C GLY A 150 19.36 -0.95 0.73
N ARG A 151 18.68 0.07 0.17
CA ARG A 151 17.63 0.83 0.87
C ARG A 151 16.29 0.09 0.94
N SER A 152 16.12 -0.96 0.15
CA SER A 152 14.99 -1.88 0.20
C SER A 152 15.51 -3.31 0.20
N TYR A 153 14.64 -4.25 0.56
CA TYR A 153 14.96 -5.67 0.50
C TYR A 153 15.35 -6.10 -0.93
N GLU A 154 14.59 -5.70 -1.95
CA GLU A 154 14.86 -6.05 -3.35
C GLU A 154 16.21 -5.48 -3.83
N ALA A 155 16.54 -4.25 -3.42
CA ALA A 155 17.83 -3.65 -3.74
C ALA A 155 18.99 -4.40 -3.09
N ALA A 156 18.82 -4.82 -1.84
CA ALA A 156 19.84 -5.60 -1.12
C ALA A 156 20.03 -7.00 -1.71
N VAL A 157 18.94 -7.65 -2.15
CA VAL A 157 19.00 -8.92 -2.88
C VAL A 157 19.72 -8.74 -4.21
N ALA A 158 19.36 -7.72 -4.99
CA ALA A 158 19.98 -7.45 -6.28
C ALA A 158 21.47 -7.06 -6.19
N ALA A 159 21.89 -6.49 -5.06
CA ALA A 159 23.28 -6.14 -4.78
C ALA A 159 24.10 -7.30 -4.21
N GLY A 160 23.51 -8.49 -4.02
CA GLY A 160 24.18 -9.65 -3.42
C GLY A 160 24.48 -9.51 -1.93
N GLY A 161 23.70 -8.68 -1.23
CA GLY A 161 23.79 -8.55 0.22
C GLY A 161 23.30 -9.80 0.96
N LYS A 162 23.56 -9.85 2.27
CA LYS A 162 22.90 -10.85 3.14
C LYS A 162 21.42 -10.52 3.25
N TYR A 163 20.55 -11.51 3.07
CA TYR A 163 19.11 -11.34 3.20
C TYR A 163 18.42 -12.60 3.71
N GLY A 164 17.21 -12.47 4.23
CA GLY A 164 16.39 -13.59 4.68
C GLY A 164 14.94 -13.17 4.90
N PHE A 165 14.06 -14.14 5.07
CA PHE A 165 12.65 -13.92 5.33
C PHE A 165 12.05 -15.01 6.21
N SER A 166 11.00 -14.67 6.96
CA SER A 166 10.25 -15.61 7.78
C SER A 166 9.29 -16.48 6.95
N ASN A 167 8.67 -17.45 7.61
CA ASN A 167 7.42 -18.04 7.11
C ASN A 167 6.35 -16.95 6.92
N ILE A 168 5.36 -17.25 6.07
CA ILE A 168 4.18 -16.40 5.89
C ILE A 168 3.18 -16.74 6.99
N VAL A 169 2.71 -15.73 7.71
CA VAL A 169 1.78 -15.88 8.84
C VAL A 169 0.43 -15.26 8.48
N PRO A 170 -0.68 -16.01 8.61
CA PRO A 170 -2.02 -15.45 8.49
C PRO A 170 -2.40 -14.69 9.77
N ILE A 171 -2.97 -13.50 9.62
CA ILE A 171 -3.38 -12.62 10.73
C ILE A 171 -4.76 -12.05 10.40
N VAL A 172 -5.69 -12.07 11.35
CA VAL A 172 -6.97 -11.40 11.18
C VAL A 172 -6.79 -9.90 11.37
N ALA A 173 -7.06 -9.11 10.33
CA ALA A 173 -7.00 -7.66 10.40
C ALA A 173 -8.17 -7.12 11.23
N VAL A 174 -7.94 -6.04 11.97
CA VAL A 174 -8.98 -5.36 12.76
C VAL A 174 -9.14 -3.92 12.30
N MET A 175 -10.28 -3.31 12.58
CA MET A 175 -10.46 -1.88 12.37
C MET A 175 -10.30 -1.13 13.69
N ALA A 176 -9.72 0.07 13.65
CA ALA A 176 -9.72 0.98 14.79
C ALA A 176 -11.18 1.25 15.24
N PRO A 177 -11.46 1.28 16.56
CA PRO A 177 -10.52 1.33 17.68
C PRO A 177 -10.06 -0.05 18.22
N GLY A 178 -10.31 -1.16 17.51
CA GLY A 178 -9.89 -2.49 17.95
C GLY A 178 -8.37 -2.64 18.08
N THR A 179 -7.92 -3.50 18.99
CA THR A 179 -6.50 -3.82 19.18
C THR A 179 -6.00 -4.75 18.07
N PRO A 180 -4.95 -4.36 17.31
CA PRO A 180 -4.42 -5.21 16.25
C PRO A 180 -3.88 -6.55 16.74
N ASN A 181 -4.11 -7.60 15.97
CA ASN A 181 -3.63 -8.95 16.27
C ASN A 181 -2.15 -9.11 15.92
N ASP A 182 -1.43 -9.87 16.73
CA ASP A 182 -0.01 -10.21 16.54
C ASP A 182 0.19 -11.42 15.60
N PRO A 183 1.37 -11.60 15.00
CA PRO A 183 1.67 -12.70 14.06
C PRO A 183 1.93 -14.03 14.78
N VAL A 184 0.88 -14.65 15.34
CA VAL A 184 0.99 -15.95 16.01
C VAL A 184 1.48 -17.03 15.02
N GLY A 185 2.53 -17.77 15.40
CA GLY A 185 3.16 -18.77 14.54
C GLY A 185 4.32 -18.24 13.67
N LEU A 186 4.77 -17.01 13.88
CA LEU A 186 6.00 -16.49 13.28
C LEU A 186 7.21 -17.31 13.74
N GLN A 187 8.06 -17.70 12.79
CA GLN A 187 9.27 -18.49 13.03
C GLN A 187 10.53 -17.64 12.90
N SER A 188 11.54 -17.99 13.69
CA SER A 188 12.91 -17.51 13.51
C SER A 188 13.49 -17.89 12.15
N PHE A 189 14.43 -17.08 11.67
CA PHE A 189 15.21 -17.37 10.48
C PHE A 189 16.60 -16.75 10.60
N CYS A 190 17.53 -17.22 9.76
CA CYS A 190 18.84 -16.59 9.55
C CYS A 190 18.92 -15.94 8.18
N LEU A 191 19.78 -14.93 8.07
CA LEU A 191 20.18 -14.43 6.76
C LEU A 191 20.95 -15.51 6.00
N VAL A 192 20.84 -15.49 4.68
CA VAL A 192 21.58 -16.37 3.79
C VAL A 192 22.59 -15.50 3.03
N PRO A 193 23.87 -15.92 2.95
CA PRO A 193 24.82 -15.27 2.04
C PRO A 193 24.39 -15.57 0.60
N GLU A 194 24.64 -14.65 -0.34
CA GLU A 194 24.33 -14.90 -1.74
C GLU A 194 25.03 -16.20 -2.22
N PRO A 195 24.35 -17.11 -2.96
CA PRO A 195 25.07 -18.11 -3.74
C PRO A 195 25.90 -17.35 -4.75
N SER A 196 27.22 -17.36 -4.59
CA SER A 196 28.10 -16.54 -5.42
C SER A 196 27.82 -16.80 -6.91
N ALA A 197 27.87 -15.75 -7.74
CA ALA A 197 27.77 -15.89 -9.19
C ALA A 197 28.76 -16.95 -9.73
N GLY A 198 29.90 -17.13 -9.05
CA GLY A 198 30.85 -18.21 -9.31
C GLY A 198 30.33 -19.62 -8.97
N ALA A 199 29.58 -19.81 -7.89
CA ALA A 199 28.93 -21.08 -7.58
C ALA A 199 27.83 -21.42 -8.61
N LEU A 200 27.05 -20.42 -9.03
CA LEU A 200 26.07 -20.59 -10.11
C LEU A 200 26.74 -20.89 -11.46
N LEU A 201 27.83 -20.20 -11.80
CA LEU A 201 28.62 -20.47 -13.01
C LEU A 201 29.34 -21.82 -12.95
N ALA A 202 29.81 -22.27 -11.80
CA ALA A 202 30.44 -23.58 -11.64
C ALA A 202 29.42 -24.71 -11.83
N LEU A 203 28.21 -24.56 -11.29
CA LEU A 203 27.12 -25.51 -11.50
C LEU A 203 26.61 -25.51 -12.95
N GLY A 204 26.45 -24.34 -13.57
CA GLY A 204 26.03 -24.22 -14.96
C GLY A 204 27.10 -24.66 -15.98
N GLY A 205 28.36 -24.26 -15.75
CA GLY A 205 29.50 -24.59 -16.60
C GLY A 205 29.93 -26.06 -16.49
N GLY A 206 29.81 -26.67 -15.31
CA GLY A 206 30.03 -28.10 -15.12
C GLY A 206 29.05 -28.96 -15.94
N PHE A 207 27.79 -28.52 -16.04
CA PHE A 207 26.79 -29.18 -16.88
C PHE A 207 27.12 -29.07 -18.38
N TRP A 208 27.60 -27.90 -18.83
CA TRP A 208 27.96 -27.69 -20.24
C TRP A 208 29.20 -28.49 -20.69
N LEU A 209 30.20 -28.66 -19.81
CA LEU A 209 31.38 -29.49 -20.07
C LEU A 209 31.07 -31.00 -20.13
N LEU A 210 30.03 -31.46 -19.43
CA LEU A 210 29.57 -32.84 -19.52
C LEU A 210 28.81 -33.13 -20.82
N VAL A 211 28.01 -32.18 -21.30
CA VAL A 211 27.26 -32.31 -22.56
C VAL A 211 28.20 -32.31 -23.78
N THR A 212 29.26 -31.50 -23.76
CA THR A 212 30.21 -31.39 -24.90
C THR A 212 31.16 -32.59 -25.02
N ARG A 213 31.41 -33.34 -23.95
CA ARG A 213 32.21 -34.58 -23.99
C ARG A 213 31.47 -35.79 -24.58
N GLY A 214 30.14 -35.73 -24.73
CA GLY A 214 29.32 -36.80 -25.29
C GLY A 214 29.29 -36.87 -26.82
N GLN A 215 29.75 -35.83 -27.52
CA GLN A 215 29.74 -35.76 -28.99
C GLN A 215 31.13 -36.01 -29.59
N SER A 216 31.61 -37.26 -29.50
CA SER A 216 32.74 -37.69 -30.33
C SER A 216 32.21 -38.14 -31.70
N PRO A 217 32.66 -37.55 -32.83
CA PRO A 217 32.24 -37.99 -34.15
C PRO A 217 32.84 -39.37 -34.43
N LYS A 218 31.99 -40.41 -34.48
CA LYS A 218 32.38 -41.71 -35.05
C LYS A 218 32.47 -41.55 -36.57
N TRP A 219 33.63 -41.12 -37.05
CA TRP A 219 34.00 -41.35 -38.44
C TRP A 219 34.15 -42.85 -38.65
N ARG A 220 33.14 -43.47 -39.28
CA ARG A 220 33.31 -44.76 -39.96
C ARG A 220 33.53 -44.46 -41.43
N ASN A 221 34.64 -44.98 -41.94
CA ASN A 221 34.90 -45.47 -43.29
C ASN A 221 36.13 -46.39 -43.15
N PRO A 222 36.37 -47.38 -44.03
CA PRO A 222 36.05 -47.41 -45.46
C PRO A 222 34.76 -48.15 -45.84
#